data_AF-A0A9X3GSQ7-F1
#
_entry.id   AF-A0A9X3GSQ7-F1
#
_cell.length_a   1.000
_cell.length_b   1.000
_cell.length_c   1.000
_cell.angle_alpha   90.00
_cell.angle_beta   90.00
_cell.angle_gamma   90.00
#
_symmetry.space_group_name_H-M   'P 1'
#
loop_
_entity.id
_entity.type
_entity.pdbx_description
1 polymer ?
#
loop_
_entity_poly.entity_id
_entity_poly.type
_entity_poly.pdbx_seq_one_letter_code
_entity_poly.pdbx_strand_id
1 'polypeptide(L)'
;MPLRSVVLCVALLVTPALVPSAQAAQAELRTVAQGADLYGKPDASGPVVERLVAGQPVRVLQTSADGLWLHVARPDGRAWGYVAAHALAAVEAATDAPSGAGEGSGGLFARSMGLATPSGSRAADAAGVATVPSEGGIFGGQVLRGDIEAAHAQRREEERLAAIRQAEAERARQQAEAQRRQQEEQERAAEAAQERQRQRQREYEAARASAEADRARQRQWAEIESSLQRITEDTRRETDKTLRLMQQHARQQAQQRREREQAQADARAQSQARARADAQDAARVRAQEAARAKARAQVQAQAQAQAQAQAQAQAQAQARLRAAAPTPSFQTLPGLARAPSDGAAAPSSVRIAQSPLAAAGPPAPPPAPVSGTSGAGIRIASVQRDPGEGQPGRGSMRKEGLRVGGCAVRSMQVEWSLGVLMGEATVAGTYTWQGDADCKLPISTVVLLRLDAPGLPGGWLALSPVVPRAGERGFNVTGSPASSALLCRYDDARRGDCLSADVARDVWTGGQVSDFVVAW
;
A
#
# COMPACT_ATOMS: atom_id res chain seq x y z
N MET A 1 -27.93 51.18 -1.78
CA MET A 1 -26.97 50.83 -2.85
C MET A 1 -25.71 50.31 -2.17
N PRO A 2 -25.05 49.21 -2.62
CA PRO A 2 -25.02 48.68 -3.98
C PRO A 2 -25.66 47.29 -4.14
N LEU A 3 -26.19 47.05 -5.35
CA LEU A 3 -26.53 45.74 -5.90
C LEU A 3 -25.25 44.97 -6.23
N ARG A 4 -25.22 43.65 -5.96
CA ARG A 4 -24.27 42.73 -6.57
C ARG A 4 -25.02 41.68 -7.38
N SER A 5 -24.79 41.77 -8.68
CA SER A 5 -25.31 40.91 -9.74
C SER A 5 -24.91 39.46 -9.54
N VAL A 6 -25.91 38.58 -9.63
CA VAL A 6 -25.74 37.15 -9.91
C VAL A 6 -25.64 37.02 -11.42
N VAL A 7 -24.47 36.63 -11.93
CA VAL A 7 -24.30 36.17 -13.31
C VAL A 7 -24.17 34.67 -13.26
N LEU A 8 -25.24 34.00 -13.69
CA LEU A 8 -25.35 32.57 -13.90
C LEU A 8 -24.87 32.28 -15.33
N CYS A 9 -23.64 31.81 -15.50
CA CYS A 9 -23.15 31.26 -16.77
C CYS A 9 -23.26 29.73 -16.71
N VAL A 10 -24.36 29.20 -17.24
CA VAL A 10 -24.50 27.78 -17.60
C VAL A 10 -23.99 27.63 -19.03
N ALA A 11 -22.79 27.09 -19.19
CA ALA A 11 -22.29 26.59 -20.47
C ALA A 11 -22.17 25.07 -20.37
N LEU A 12 -23.24 24.38 -20.78
CA LEU A 12 -23.27 22.94 -21.03
C LEU A 12 -22.58 22.66 -22.38
N LEU A 13 -21.30 22.30 -22.33
CA LEU A 13 -20.62 21.63 -23.45
C LEU A 13 -20.77 20.12 -23.25
N VAL A 14 -21.71 19.55 -24.00
CA VAL A 14 -21.84 18.10 -24.17
C VAL A 14 -20.83 17.68 -25.23
N THR A 15 -19.68 17.17 -24.81
CA THR A 15 -18.77 16.42 -25.67
C THR A 15 -19.25 14.97 -25.73
N PRO A 16 -19.54 14.41 -26.93
CA PRO A 16 -19.79 12.98 -27.04
C PRO A 16 -18.49 12.24 -26.73
N ALA A 17 -18.51 11.41 -25.69
CA ALA A 17 -17.44 10.45 -25.42
C ALA A 17 -17.35 9.49 -26.61
N LEU A 18 -16.30 9.65 -27.41
CA LEU A 18 -15.86 8.64 -28.36
C LEU A 18 -15.58 7.36 -27.58
N VAL A 19 -16.44 6.35 -27.78
CA VAL A 19 -16.17 4.98 -27.36
C VAL A 19 -14.90 4.54 -28.09
N PRO A 20 -13.79 4.20 -27.40
CA PRO A 20 -12.64 3.64 -28.06
C PRO A 20 -13.08 2.32 -28.70
N SER A 21 -13.04 2.27 -30.03
CA SER A 21 -13.14 1.03 -30.77
C SER A 21 -12.13 0.05 -30.19
N ALA A 22 -12.59 -1.16 -29.87
CA ALA A 22 -11.75 -2.26 -29.44
C ALA A 22 -10.74 -2.56 -30.56
N GLN A 23 -9.61 -1.86 -30.54
CA GLN A 23 -8.43 -2.22 -31.30
C GLN A 23 -8.09 -3.62 -30.82
N ALA A 24 -8.22 -4.60 -31.72
CA ALA A 24 -7.72 -5.95 -31.49
C ALA A 24 -6.25 -5.79 -31.08
N ALA A 25 -5.99 -5.90 -29.77
CA ALA A 25 -4.66 -5.75 -29.22
C ALA A 25 -3.77 -6.76 -29.95
N GLN A 26 -2.86 -6.25 -30.78
CA GLN A 26 -1.90 -7.09 -31.47
C GLN A 26 -1.11 -7.80 -30.39
N ALA A 27 -1.31 -9.10 -30.28
CA ALA A 27 -0.73 -9.88 -29.21
C ALA A 27 0.80 -9.93 -29.42
N GLU A 28 1.51 -9.16 -28.60
CA GLU A 28 2.96 -8.97 -28.71
C GLU A 28 3.67 -10.25 -28.24
N LEU A 29 4.57 -10.77 -29.08
CA LEU A 29 5.41 -11.91 -28.70
C LEU A 29 6.62 -11.41 -27.91
N ARG A 30 6.82 -11.93 -26.70
CA ARG A 30 7.96 -11.62 -25.83
C ARG A 30 8.70 -12.89 -25.42
N THR A 31 9.92 -12.75 -24.91
CA THR A 31 10.70 -13.87 -24.37
C THR A 31 10.96 -13.66 -22.88
N VAL A 32 10.97 -14.76 -22.13
CA VAL A 32 11.28 -14.74 -20.70
C VAL A 32 12.78 -14.44 -20.53
N ALA A 33 13.13 -13.32 -19.89
CA ALA A 33 14.51 -12.86 -19.78
C ALA A 33 15.33 -13.69 -18.78
N GLN A 34 14.72 -14.00 -17.64
CA GLN A 34 15.24 -14.86 -16.57
C GLN A 34 14.06 -15.73 -16.12
N GLY A 35 14.32 -17.00 -15.75
CA GLY A 35 13.24 -17.95 -15.42
C GLY A 35 12.19 -17.32 -14.50
N ALA A 36 10.91 -17.50 -14.85
CA ALA A 36 9.82 -16.72 -14.27
C ALA A 36 8.65 -17.62 -13.87
N ASP A 37 7.99 -17.30 -12.77
CA ASP A 37 6.80 -18.03 -12.33
C ASP A 37 5.53 -17.40 -12.94
N LEU A 38 4.66 -18.27 -13.46
CA LEU A 38 3.36 -17.93 -14.01
C LEU A 38 2.32 -18.12 -12.90
N TYR A 39 1.55 -17.08 -12.59
CA TYR A 39 0.58 -17.08 -11.49
C TYR A 39 -0.86 -17.10 -12.01
N GLY A 40 -1.79 -17.67 -11.25
CA GLY A 40 -3.21 -17.68 -11.62
C GLY A 40 -3.90 -16.31 -11.49
N LYS A 41 -3.29 -15.38 -10.77
CA LYS A 41 -3.76 -14.01 -10.53
C LYS A 41 -2.56 -13.05 -10.59
N PRO A 42 -2.75 -11.74 -10.84
CA PRO A 42 -1.67 -10.75 -10.86
C PRO A 42 -1.15 -10.43 -9.43
N ASP A 43 -0.65 -11.44 -8.75
CA ASP A 43 -0.14 -11.37 -7.38
C ASP A 43 0.95 -12.44 -7.17
N ALA A 44 2.11 -12.03 -6.63
CA ALA A 44 3.24 -12.90 -6.33
C ALA A 44 2.96 -13.86 -5.16
N SER A 45 1.94 -13.58 -4.35
CA SER A 45 1.49 -14.49 -3.28
C SER A 45 0.62 -15.65 -3.78
N GLY A 46 0.17 -15.59 -5.05
CA GLY A 46 -0.70 -16.59 -5.65
C GLY A 46 -0.01 -17.94 -5.88
N PRO A 47 -0.79 -19.02 -6.07
CA PRO A 47 -0.22 -20.31 -6.46
C PRO A 47 0.46 -20.19 -7.84
N VAL A 48 1.69 -20.70 -7.92
CA VAL A 48 2.43 -20.84 -9.17
C VAL A 48 1.76 -21.92 -10.02
N VAL A 49 1.30 -21.55 -11.21
CA VAL A 49 0.69 -22.42 -12.21
C VAL A 49 1.76 -23.21 -12.96
N GLU A 50 2.80 -22.52 -13.42
CA GLU A 50 3.92 -23.10 -14.17
C GLU A 50 5.16 -22.22 -13.99
N ARG A 51 6.35 -22.82 -14.03
CA ARG A 51 7.62 -22.09 -14.07
C ARG A 51 8.13 -22.05 -15.50
N LEU A 52 8.21 -20.85 -16.06
CA LEU A 52 8.73 -20.57 -17.39
C LEU A 52 10.26 -20.51 -17.38
N VAL A 53 10.89 -21.05 -18.42
CA VAL A 53 12.35 -21.07 -18.55
C VAL A 53 12.82 -19.83 -19.32
N ALA A 54 14.02 -19.34 -19.02
CA ALA A 54 14.63 -18.24 -19.78
C ALA A 54 14.72 -18.58 -21.28
N GLY A 55 14.43 -17.60 -22.13
CA GLY A 55 14.36 -17.75 -23.60
C GLY A 55 13.04 -18.30 -24.11
N GLN A 56 12.12 -18.76 -23.26
CA GLN A 56 10.83 -19.29 -23.70
C GLN A 56 9.95 -18.16 -24.26
N PRO A 57 9.38 -18.32 -25.48
CA PRO A 57 8.48 -17.33 -26.05
C PRO A 57 7.11 -17.40 -25.37
N VAL A 58 6.55 -16.23 -25.11
CA VAL A 58 5.20 -16.04 -24.57
C VAL A 58 4.49 -14.94 -25.33
N ARG A 59 3.17 -15.06 -25.45
CA ARG A 59 2.31 -14.06 -26.10
C ARG A 59 1.63 -13.22 -25.03
N VAL A 60 1.86 -11.92 -25.04
CA VAL A 60 1.19 -10.98 -24.12
C VAL A 60 -0.24 -10.76 -24.59
N LEU A 61 -1.20 -11.14 -23.76
CA LEU A 61 -2.64 -11.00 -24.02
C LEU A 61 -3.19 -9.70 -23.46
N GLN A 62 -2.74 -9.32 -22.26
CA GLN A 62 -3.22 -8.13 -21.56
C GLN A 62 -2.16 -7.62 -20.60
N THR A 63 -2.11 -6.30 -20.41
CA THR A 63 -1.31 -5.64 -19.38
C THR A 63 -2.24 -5.20 -18.25
N SER A 64 -1.87 -5.49 -17.01
CA SER A 64 -2.59 -5.00 -15.83
C SER A 64 -2.58 -3.47 -15.78
N ALA A 65 -3.57 -2.86 -15.12
CA ALA A 65 -3.73 -1.41 -15.04
C ALA A 65 -2.52 -0.68 -14.41
N ASP A 66 -1.79 -1.36 -13.54
CA ASP A 66 -0.55 -0.88 -12.91
C ASP A 66 0.71 -1.10 -13.77
N GLY A 67 0.61 -1.84 -14.88
CA GLY A 67 1.74 -2.19 -15.74
C GLY A 67 2.72 -3.19 -15.13
N LEU A 68 2.48 -3.66 -13.89
CA LEU A 68 3.40 -4.56 -13.17
C LEU A 68 3.23 -6.02 -13.57
N TRP A 69 2.03 -6.38 -14.06
CA TRP A 69 1.67 -7.74 -14.43
C TRP A 69 1.24 -7.84 -15.89
N LEU A 70 1.73 -8.87 -16.56
CA LEU A 70 1.36 -9.22 -17.92
C LEU A 70 0.61 -10.54 -17.88
N HIS A 71 -0.62 -10.54 -18.40
CA HIS A 71 -1.35 -11.75 -18.69
C HIS A 71 -0.77 -12.34 -19.99
N VAL A 72 -0.13 -13.49 -19.88
CA VAL A 72 0.57 -14.13 -20.99
C VAL A 72 0.02 -15.53 -21.24
N ALA A 73 0.12 -15.98 -22.49
CA ALA A 73 -0.13 -17.36 -22.87
C ALA A 73 1.07 -17.92 -23.63
N ARG A 74 1.35 -19.20 -23.42
CA ARG A 74 2.32 -19.90 -24.26
C ARG A 74 1.79 -20.00 -25.70
N PRO A 75 2.67 -20.00 -26.72
CA PRO A 75 2.26 -20.16 -28.11
C PRO A 75 1.51 -21.46 -28.40
N ASP A 76 1.72 -22.50 -27.60
CA ASP A 76 1.02 -23.80 -27.69
C ASP A 76 -0.38 -23.80 -27.06
N GLY A 77 -0.79 -22.69 -26.42
CA GLY A 77 -2.09 -22.53 -25.77
C GLY A 77 -2.31 -23.38 -24.52
N ARG A 78 -1.30 -24.11 -24.03
CA ARG A 78 -1.46 -25.07 -22.92
C ARG A 78 -1.45 -24.42 -21.55
N ALA A 79 -0.82 -23.26 -21.42
CA ALA A 79 -0.76 -22.50 -20.18
C ALA A 79 -0.93 -21.01 -20.43
N TRP A 80 -1.68 -20.39 -19.52
CA TRP A 80 -1.90 -18.95 -19.46
C TRP A 80 -1.95 -18.53 -18.00
N GLY A 81 -1.55 -17.29 -17.74
CA GLY A 81 -1.49 -16.74 -16.40
C GLY A 81 -0.78 -15.40 -16.38
N TYR A 82 -0.50 -14.90 -15.19
CA TYR A 82 0.12 -13.61 -14.97
C TYR A 82 1.60 -13.79 -14.66
N VAL A 83 2.45 -13.02 -15.33
CA VAL A 83 3.88 -12.95 -15.07
C VAL A 83 4.25 -11.50 -14.79
N ALA A 84 5.24 -11.26 -13.93
CA ALA A 84 5.71 -9.91 -13.67
C ALA A 84 6.31 -9.30 -14.95
N ALA A 85 5.96 -8.05 -15.26
CA ALA A 85 6.33 -7.40 -16.51
C ALA A 85 7.84 -7.32 -16.73
N HIS A 86 8.61 -7.15 -15.64
CA HIS A 86 10.07 -7.08 -15.68
C HIS A 86 10.74 -8.43 -15.99
N ALA A 87 10.02 -9.55 -15.91
CA ALA A 87 10.56 -10.87 -16.21
C ALA A 87 10.59 -11.18 -17.72
N LEU A 88 9.95 -10.34 -18.56
CA LEU A 88 9.92 -10.50 -20.00
C LEU A 88 10.80 -9.45 -20.69
N ALA A 89 11.66 -9.90 -21.61
CA ALA A 89 12.35 -9.05 -22.55
C ALA A 89 11.49 -8.87 -23.81
N ALA A 90 11.55 -7.68 -24.41
CA ALA A 90 11.06 -7.49 -25.76
C ALA A 90 11.90 -8.35 -26.70
N VAL A 91 11.25 -9.10 -27.60
CA VAL A 91 11.96 -9.72 -28.70
C VAL A 91 12.27 -8.59 -29.66
N GLU A 92 13.50 -8.07 -29.63
CA GLU A 92 13.97 -7.25 -30.74
C GLU A 92 13.89 -8.12 -31.98
N ALA A 93 12.98 -7.76 -32.89
CA ALA A 93 12.87 -8.42 -34.18
C ALA A 93 14.24 -8.29 -34.83
N ALA A 94 14.97 -9.40 -34.92
CA ALA A 94 16.23 -9.45 -35.63
C ALA A 94 15.95 -9.10 -37.10
N THR A 95 16.09 -7.83 -37.45
CA THR A 95 16.14 -7.34 -38.82
C THR A 95 17.50 -7.68 -39.41
N ASP A 96 17.83 -8.97 -39.47
CA ASP A 96 18.88 -9.49 -40.34
C ASP A 96 18.20 -10.14 -41.53
N ALA A 97 17.95 -9.30 -42.55
CA ALA A 97 17.70 -9.77 -43.90
C ALA A 97 19.03 -10.31 -44.46
N PRO A 98 19.13 -11.58 -44.89
CA PRO A 98 20.32 -12.05 -45.57
C PRO A 98 20.34 -11.47 -47.00
N SER A 99 21.08 -10.39 -47.18
CA SER A 99 21.56 -9.95 -48.49
C SER A 99 22.94 -10.56 -48.71
N GLY A 100 23.05 -11.48 -49.67
CA GLY A 100 24.31 -12.15 -49.94
C GLY A 100 24.20 -13.22 -51.02
N ALA A 101 23.97 -12.79 -52.26
CA ALA A 101 24.36 -13.56 -53.43
C ALA A 101 25.90 -13.63 -53.47
N GLY A 102 26.44 -14.84 -53.51
CA GLY A 102 27.88 -15.08 -53.63
C GLY A 102 28.15 -16.55 -53.89
N GLU A 103 28.40 -16.88 -55.16
CA GLU A 103 28.99 -18.12 -55.62
C GLU A 103 30.26 -18.50 -54.84
N GLY A 104 30.45 -19.78 -54.54
CA GLY A 104 31.71 -20.28 -54.03
C GLY A 104 31.69 -21.65 -53.36
N SER A 105 31.72 -22.71 -54.18
CA SER A 105 32.54 -23.93 -54.00
C SER A 105 32.89 -24.45 -52.58
N GLY A 106 32.37 -25.64 -52.26
CA GLY A 106 33.21 -26.75 -51.77
C GLY A 106 33.24 -27.04 -50.27
N GLY A 107 32.98 -28.31 -49.90
CA GLY A 107 33.29 -28.89 -48.58
C GLY A 107 32.08 -29.49 -47.87
N LEU A 108 31.71 -30.75 -48.17
CA LEU A 108 32.01 -31.91 -47.32
C LEU A 108 31.72 -31.67 -45.83
N PHE A 109 30.55 -32.10 -45.34
CA PHE A 109 30.34 -32.81 -44.06
C PHE A 109 28.84 -33.14 -43.93
N ALA A 110 28.39 -34.23 -44.55
CA ALA A 110 27.08 -34.83 -44.28
C ALA A 110 27.22 -35.77 -43.07
N ARG A 111 26.67 -35.35 -41.92
CA ARG A 111 26.62 -36.13 -40.69
C ARG A 111 25.26 -36.83 -40.59
N SER A 112 25.33 -38.14 -40.74
CA SER A 112 24.38 -39.22 -40.42
C SER A 112 23.38 -38.97 -39.28
N MET A 113 22.09 -39.18 -39.57
CA MET A 113 21.11 -39.86 -38.71
C MET A 113 20.34 -40.80 -39.65
N GLY A 114 20.25 -42.12 -39.47
CA GLY A 114 20.05 -42.87 -38.24
C GLY A 114 18.64 -43.47 -38.23
N LEU A 115 18.21 -44.11 -39.32
CA LEU A 115 16.94 -44.85 -39.40
C LEU A 115 17.22 -46.33 -39.13
N ALA A 116 16.83 -46.75 -37.92
CA ALA A 116 16.89 -48.13 -37.46
C ALA A 116 15.76 -48.96 -38.10
N THR A 117 16.15 -49.99 -38.84
CA THR A 117 15.32 -51.12 -39.23
C THR A 117 15.26 -52.14 -38.08
N PRO A 118 14.09 -52.70 -37.73
CA PRO A 118 14.06 -53.92 -36.94
C PRO A 118 14.22 -55.13 -37.87
N SER A 119 15.41 -55.72 -37.80
CA SER A 119 15.72 -57.07 -38.24
C SER A 119 15.02 -58.06 -37.30
N GLY A 120 14.10 -58.85 -37.86
CA GLY A 120 13.35 -59.89 -37.15
C GLY A 120 13.42 -61.20 -37.91
N SER A 121 14.51 -61.92 -37.69
CA SER A 121 14.74 -63.29 -38.12
C SER A 121 13.72 -64.26 -37.51
N ARG A 122 13.05 -65.04 -38.36
CA ARG A 122 12.53 -66.37 -37.98
C ARG A 122 12.88 -67.38 -39.06
N ALA A 123 13.76 -68.28 -38.67
CA ALA A 123 14.13 -69.52 -39.35
C ALA A 123 13.08 -70.61 -39.08
N ALA A 124 13.21 -71.70 -39.84
CA ALA A 124 12.56 -73.00 -39.70
C ALA A 124 11.10 -73.04 -40.22
N ASP A 125 10.65 -73.97 -41.07
CA ASP A 125 11.03 -75.37 -41.19
C ASP A 125 10.60 -75.98 -42.55
N ALA A 126 11.32 -77.05 -42.90
CA ALA A 126 10.88 -78.31 -43.52
C ALA A 126 10.08 -78.26 -44.86
N ALA A 127 10.70 -78.68 -45.97
CA ALA A 127 10.75 -80.07 -46.44
C ALA A 127 9.54 -80.48 -47.30
N GLY A 128 9.81 -80.76 -48.57
CA GLY A 128 8.81 -81.21 -49.54
C GLY A 128 9.42 -81.51 -50.91
N VAL A 129 10.50 -82.28 -50.93
CA VAL A 129 11.05 -82.92 -52.12
C VAL A 129 10.05 -83.99 -52.56
N ALA A 130 9.49 -83.86 -53.77
CA ALA A 130 8.71 -84.92 -54.42
C ALA A 130 9.18 -85.09 -55.87
N THR A 131 10.20 -85.92 -56.00
CA THR A 131 10.33 -87.03 -56.95
C THR A 131 9.60 -86.94 -58.30
N VAL A 132 10.44 -86.85 -59.32
CA VAL A 132 10.26 -87.32 -60.70
C VAL A 132 9.92 -88.82 -60.72
N PRO A 133 8.93 -89.28 -61.51
CA PRO A 133 8.96 -90.62 -62.07
C PRO A 133 9.30 -90.58 -63.57
N SER A 134 10.42 -91.20 -63.90
CA SER A 134 10.84 -91.55 -65.25
C SER A 134 10.42 -92.99 -65.55
N GLU A 135 9.39 -93.18 -66.36
CA GLU A 135 9.11 -94.41 -67.11
C GLU A 135 8.50 -93.93 -68.44
N GLY A 136 9.04 -94.26 -69.62
CA GLY A 136 9.29 -95.60 -70.10
C GLY A 136 8.10 -95.99 -71.00
N GLY A 137 8.12 -95.60 -72.28
CA GLY A 137 6.98 -95.83 -73.17
C GLY A 137 7.28 -95.56 -74.64
N ILE A 138 7.94 -96.53 -75.27
CA ILE A 138 8.20 -96.63 -76.71
C ILE A 138 6.88 -96.85 -77.43
N PHE A 139 6.40 -95.88 -78.22
CA PHE A 139 5.44 -96.13 -79.32
C PHE A 139 5.73 -95.20 -80.49
N GLY A 140 6.39 -95.75 -81.51
CA GLY A 140 6.51 -95.15 -82.82
C GLY A 140 5.19 -95.31 -83.58
N GLY A 141 4.45 -94.21 -83.73
CA GLY A 141 3.36 -94.06 -84.68
C GLY A 141 3.68 -92.88 -85.59
N GLN A 142 3.87 -93.13 -86.89
CA GLN A 142 4.00 -92.08 -87.90
C GLN A 142 2.68 -91.32 -87.99
N VAL A 143 2.59 -90.18 -87.31
CA VAL A 143 1.50 -89.21 -87.47
C VAL A 143 1.82 -88.33 -88.68
N LEU A 144 0.91 -88.31 -89.65
CA LEU A 144 0.98 -87.48 -90.85
C LEU A 144 1.09 -86.00 -90.45
N ARG A 145 2.13 -85.34 -90.96
CA ARG A 145 2.56 -83.97 -90.63
C ARG A 145 1.48 -82.88 -90.82
N GLY A 146 0.38 -83.16 -91.53
CA GLY A 146 -0.72 -82.23 -91.79
C GLY A 146 -1.74 -82.08 -90.65
N ASP A 147 -1.98 -83.12 -89.85
CA ASP A 147 -3.04 -83.08 -88.81
C ASP A 147 -2.61 -82.31 -87.54
N ILE A 148 -1.29 -82.25 -87.30
CA ILE A 148 -0.69 -81.50 -86.19
C ILE A 148 -0.85 -79.99 -86.43
N GLU A 149 -0.67 -79.52 -87.67
CA GLU A 149 -0.80 -78.11 -88.02
C GLU A 149 -2.25 -77.61 -87.88
N ALA A 150 -3.23 -78.42 -88.27
CA ALA A 150 -4.66 -78.09 -88.09
C ALA A 150 -5.05 -78.01 -86.61
N ALA A 151 -4.57 -78.95 -85.78
CA ALA A 151 -4.81 -78.92 -84.33
C ALA A 151 -4.13 -77.73 -83.62
N HIS A 152 -3.00 -77.24 -84.14
CA HIS A 152 -2.36 -76.01 -83.64
C HIS A 152 -3.06 -74.75 -84.11
N ALA A 153 -3.73 -74.75 -85.26
CA ALA A 153 -4.53 -73.63 -85.71
C ALA A 153 -5.78 -73.45 -84.83
N GLN A 154 -6.50 -74.54 -84.55
CA GLN A 154 -7.67 -74.52 -83.66
C GLN A 154 -7.31 -74.09 -82.23
N ARG A 155 -6.22 -74.61 -81.65
CA ARG A 155 -5.74 -74.16 -80.34
C ARG A 155 -5.43 -72.67 -80.29
N ARG A 156 -4.81 -72.12 -81.34
CA ARG A 156 -4.52 -70.67 -81.42
C ARG A 156 -5.80 -69.83 -81.52
N GLU A 157 -6.85 -70.34 -82.16
CA GLU A 157 -8.14 -69.65 -82.25
C GLU A 157 -8.91 -69.70 -80.92
N GLU A 158 -8.91 -70.86 -80.24
CA GLU A 158 -9.48 -71.00 -78.89
C GLU A 158 -8.75 -70.13 -77.87
N GLU A 159 -7.41 -70.08 -77.92
CA GLU A 159 -6.59 -69.19 -77.10
C GLU A 159 -6.92 -67.71 -77.35
N ARG A 160 -7.14 -67.32 -78.61
CA ARG A 160 -7.57 -65.95 -78.95
C ARG A 160 -8.95 -65.61 -78.39
N LEU A 161 -9.93 -66.51 -78.52
CA LEU A 161 -11.26 -66.32 -77.95
C LEU A 161 -11.25 -66.33 -76.42
N ALA A 162 -10.39 -67.14 -75.80
CA ALA A 162 -10.17 -67.12 -74.36
C ALA A 162 -9.54 -65.79 -73.91
N ALA A 163 -8.55 -65.27 -74.64
CA ALA A 163 -7.93 -63.98 -74.36
C ALA A 163 -8.90 -62.80 -74.48
N ILE A 164 -9.79 -62.81 -75.50
CA ILE A 164 -10.83 -61.78 -75.64
C ILE A 164 -11.80 -61.84 -74.45
N ARG A 165 -12.28 -63.03 -74.06
CA ARG A 165 -13.16 -63.20 -72.90
C ARG A 165 -12.50 -62.75 -71.60
N GLN A 166 -11.21 -63.02 -71.42
CA GLN A 166 -10.44 -62.53 -70.28
C GLN A 166 -10.34 -61.00 -70.28
N ALA A 167 -10.02 -60.39 -71.42
CA ALA A 167 -9.94 -58.94 -71.54
C ALA A 167 -11.29 -58.23 -71.28
N GLU A 168 -12.40 -58.81 -71.76
CA GLU A 168 -13.75 -58.30 -71.46
C GLU A 168 -14.11 -58.44 -69.98
N ALA A 169 -13.79 -59.57 -69.36
CA ALA A 169 -13.99 -59.77 -67.93
C ALA A 169 -13.16 -58.80 -67.08
N GLU A 170 -11.92 -58.51 -67.49
CA GLU A 170 -11.07 -57.51 -66.83
C GLU A 170 -11.64 -56.10 -66.96
N ARG A 171 -12.11 -55.70 -68.14
CA ARG A 171 -12.79 -54.41 -68.34
C ARG A 171 -14.05 -54.28 -67.48
N ALA A 172 -14.85 -55.35 -67.40
CA ALA A 172 -16.03 -55.37 -66.54
C ALA A 172 -15.67 -55.23 -65.05
N ARG A 173 -14.60 -55.88 -64.59
CA ARG A 173 -14.07 -55.71 -63.22
C ARG A 173 -13.59 -54.29 -62.97
N GLN A 174 -12.87 -53.69 -63.92
CA GLN A 174 -12.41 -52.31 -63.81
C GLN A 174 -13.59 -51.31 -63.75
N GLN A 175 -14.63 -51.52 -64.55
CA GLN A 175 -15.84 -50.67 -64.50
C GLN A 175 -16.59 -50.83 -63.18
N ALA A 176 -16.75 -52.06 -62.68
CA ALA A 176 -17.40 -52.31 -61.39
C ALA A 176 -16.59 -51.70 -60.22
N GLU A 177 -15.26 -51.79 -60.27
CA GLU A 177 -14.40 -51.16 -59.27
C GLU A 177 -14.48 -49.63 -59.33
N ALA A 178 -14.50 -49.04 -60.53
CA ALA A 178 -14.67 -47.60 -60.69
C ALA A 178 -16.02 -47.12 -60.14
N GLN A 179 -17.11 -47.85 -60.37
CA GLN A 179 -18.43 -47.54 -59.80
C GLN A 179 -18.44 -47.63 -58.27
N ARG A 180 -17.78 -48.64 -57.69
CA ARG A 180 -17.64 -48.76 -56.23
C ARG A 180 -16.87 -47.58 -55.64
N ARG A 181 -15.75 -47.20 -56.27
CA ARG A 181 -14.97 -46.01 -55.84
C ARG A 181 -15.82 -44.74 -55.88
N GLN A 182 -16.64 -44.55 -56.92
CA GLN A 182 -17.56 -43.41 -57.00
C GLN A 182 -18.63 -43.42 -55.91
N GLN A 183 -19.20 -44.59 -55.57
CA GLN A 183 -20.17 -44.72 -54.48
C GLN A 183 -19.52 -44.42 -53.12
N GLU A 184 -18.34 -44.98 -52.86
CA GLU A 184 -17.58 -44.71 -51.63
C GLU A 184 -17.20 -43.22 -51.50
N GLU A 185 -16.83 -42.56 -52.60
CA GLU A 185 -16.58 -41.11 -52.61
C GLU A 185 -17.84 -40.29 -52.32
N GLN A 186 -18.99 -40.69 -52.86
CA GLN A 186 -20.28 -40.03 -52.58
C GLN A 186 -20.70 -40.20 -51.11
N GLU A 187 -20.54 -41.40 -50.54
CA GLU A 187 -20.84 -41.67 -49.13
C GLU A 187 -19.93 -40.85 -48.21
N ARG A 188 -18.62 -40.84 -48.45
CA ARG A 188 -17.67 -40.01 -47.68
C ARG A 188 -17.99 -38.52 -47.79
N ALA A 189 -18.39 -38.04 -48.97
CA ALA A 189 -18.79 -36.66 -49.16
C ALA A 189 -20.07 -36.31 -48.38
N ALA A 190 -21.05 -37.22 -48.34
CA ALA A 190 -22.28 -37.06 -47.57
C ALA A 190 -22.03 -37.05 -46.06
N GLU A 191 -21.20 -37.96 -45.55
CA GLU A 191 -20.77 -38.00 -44.14
C GLU A 191 -20.04 -36.72 -43.75
N ALA A 192 -19.08 -36.27 -44.57
CA ALA A 192 -18.35 -35.02 -44.34
C ALA A 192 -19.30 -33.80 -44.34
N ALA A 193 -20.32 -33.78 -45.20
CA ALA A 193 -21.33 -32.73 -45.21
C ALA A 193 -22.19 -32.73 -43.93
N GLN A 194 -22.58 -33.91 -43.45
CA GLN A 194 -23.33 -34.07 -42.20
C GLN A 194 -22.49 -33.64 -40.99
N GLU A 195 -21.21 -34.00 -40.96
CA GLU A 195 -20.29 -33.58 -39.90
C GLU A 195 -20.13 -32.06 -39.86
N ARG A 196 -19.96 -31.41 -41.02
CA ARG A 196 -19.91 -29.94 -41.11
C ARG A 196 -21.20 -29.28 -40.61
N GLN A 197 -22.37 -29.88 -40.86
CA GLN A 197 -23.63 -29.37 -40.31
C GLN A 197 -23.68 -29.47 -38.78
N ARG A 198 -23.22 -30.59 -38.21
CA ARG A 198 -23.13 -30.75 -36.74
C ARG A 198 -22.14 -29.77 -36.12
N GLN A 199 -21.00 -29.52 -36.77
CA GLN A 199 -20.04 -28.51 -36.32
C GLN A 199 -20.66 -27.12 -36.29
N ARG A 200 -21.35 -26.70 -37.36
CA ARG A 200 -22.05 -25.41 -37.41
C ARG A 200 -23.13 -25.28 -36.32
N GLN A 201 -23.87 -26.37 -36.03
CA GLN A 201 -24.85 -26.35 -34.93
C GLN A 201 -24.19 -26.16 -33.58
N ARG A 202 -23.08 -26.85 -33.30
CA ARG A 202 -22.32 -26.69 -32.06
C ARG A 202 -21.74 -25.27 -31.93
N GLU A 203 -21.23 -24.70 -33.02
CA GLU A 203 -20.74 -23.32 -33.04
C GLU A 203 -21.86 -22.32 -32.75
N TYR A 204 -23.04 -22.52 -33.35
CA TYR A 204 -24.21 -21.68 -33.10
C TYR A 204 -24.70 -21.77 -31.64
N GLU A 205 -24.78 -22.98 -31.09
CA GLU A 205 -25.16 -23.20 -29.68
C GLU A 205 -24.13 -22.58 -28.73
N ALA A 206 -22.83 -22.74 -29.01
CA ALA A 206 -21.76 -22.12 -28.24
C ALA A 206 -21.84 -20.59 -28.29
N ALA A 207 -22.10 -20.00 -29.47
CA ALA A 207 -22.27 -18.56 -29.64
C ALA A 207 -23.52 -18.03 -28.92
N ARG A 208 -24.60 -18.81 -28.89
CA ARG A 208 -25.79 -18.45 -28.12
C ARG A 208 -25.52 -18.50 -26.61
N ALA A 209 -24.87 -19.54 -26.13
CA ALA A 209 -24.52 -19.71 -24.72
C ALA A 209 -23.57 -18.58 -24.25
N SER A 210 -22.59 -18.18 -25.07
CA SER A 210 -21.70 -17.07 -24.73
C SER A 210 -22.47 -15.74 -24.66
N ALA A 211 -23.37 -15.47 -25.60
CA ALA A 211 -24.21 -14.27 -25.58
C ALA A 211 -25.15 -14.21 -24.37
N GLU A 212 -25.70 -15.35 -23.94
CA GLU A 212 -26.52 -15.43 -22.71
C GLU A 212 -25.67 -15.20 -21.45
N ALA A 213 -24.44 -15.73 -21.41
CA ALA A 213 -23.48 -15.47 -20.33
C ALA A 213 -23.07 -13.99 -20.24
N ASP A 214 -22.86 -13.32 -21.39
CA ASP A 214 -22.60 -11.88 -21.44
C ASP A 214 -23.77 -11.06 -20.90
N ARG A 215 -25.01 -11.38 -21.29
CA ARG A 215 -26.21 -10.73 -20.73
C ARG A 215 -26.36 -10.98 -19.22
N ALA A 216 -25.96 -12.15 -18.72
CA ALA A 216 -25.95 -12.42 -17.28
C ALA A 216 -24.91 -11.55 -16.55
N ARG A 217 -23.69 -11.44 -17.09
CA ARG A 217 -22.66 -10.53 -16.57
C ARG A 217 -23.12 -9.08 -16.56
N GLN A 218 -23.76 -8.61 -17.63
CA GLN A 218 -24.30 -7.24 -17.70
C GLN A 218 -25.38 -6.99 -16.63
N ARG A 219 -26.25 -7.97 -16.36
CA ARG A 219 -27.25 -7.87 -15.28
C ARG A 219 -26.60 -7.80 -13.90
N GLN A 220 -25.59 -8.64 -13.64
CA GLN A 220 -24.83 -8.60 -12.39
C GLN A 220 -24.13 -7.24 -12.22
N TRP A 221 -23.54 -6.71 -13.29
CA TRP A 221 -22.89 -5.40 -13.25
C TRP A 221 -23.87 -4.27 -12.94
N ALA A 222 -25.05 -4.27 -13.57
CA ALA A 222 -26.10 -3.29 -13.29
C ALA A 222 -26.61 -3.39 -11.84
N GLU A 223 -26.69 -4.60 -11.27
CA GLU A 223 -27.05 -4.79 -9.87
C GLU A 223 -25.98 -4.23 -8.92
N ILE A 224 -24.70 -4.47 -9.20
CA ILE A 224 -23.57 -3.89 -8.46
C ILE A 224 -23.59 -2.36 -8.54
N GLU A 225 -23.81 -1.79 -9.72
CA GLU A 225 -23.90 -0.34 -9.88
C GLU A 225 -25.07 0.25 -9.06
N SER A 226 -26.23 -0.41 -9.07
CA SER A 226 -27.38 0.01 -8.26
C SER A 226 -27.15 -0.10 -6.74
N SER A 227 -26.33 -1.07 -6.30
CA SER A 227 -26.01 -1.22 -4.87
C SER A 227 -25.02 -0.16 -4.42
N LEU A 228 -24.03 0.18 -5.26
CA LEU A 228 -23.09 1.28 -5.02
C LEU A 228 -23.81 2.64 -4.93
N GLN A 229 -24.80 2.89 -5.79
CA GLN A 229 -25.62 4.10 -5.72
C GLN A 229 -26.36 4.18 -4.38
N ARG A 230 -26.99 3.08 -3.93
CA ARG A 230 -27.68 3.02 -2.62
C ARG A 230 -26.74 3.30 -1.45
N ILE A 231 -25.55 2.68 -1.43
CA ILE A 231 -24.54 2.91 -0.40
C ILE A 231 -24.10 4.39 -0.38
N THR A 232 -23.92 4.99 -1.56
CA THR A 232 -23.54 6.39 -1.68
C THR A 232 -24.62 7.33 -1.14
N GLU A 233 -25.89 7.07 -1.45
CA GLU A 233 -27.02 7.82 -0.91
C GLU A 233 -27.15 7.68 0.61
N ASP A 234 -26.98 6.48 1.14
CA ASP A 234 -27.02 6.24 2.59
C ASP A 234 -25.88 6.97 3.31
N THR A 235 -24.67 6.93 2.75
CA THR A 235 -23.52 7.69 3.28
C THR A 235 -23.80 9.19 3.31
N ARG A 236 -24.45 9.72 2.25
CA ARG A 236 -24.86 11.12 2.21
C ARG A 236 -25.91 11.44 3.27
N ARG A 237 -26.90 10.57 3.49
CA ARG A 237 -27.92 10.73 4.53
C ARG A 237 -27.30 10.72 5.93
N GLU A 238 -26.35 9.84 6.21
CA GLU A 238 -25.64 9.80 7.50
C GLU A 238 -24.76 11.04 7.71
N THR A 239 -24.11 11.53 6.66
CA THR A 239 -23.35 12.79 6.71
C THR A 239 -24.27 13.97 7.01
N ASP A 240 -25.44 14.04 6.37
CA ASP A 240 -26.44 15.09 6.63
C ASP A 240 -27.00 15.00 8.06
N LYS A 241 -27.26 13.79 8.58
CA LYS A 241 -27.66 13.58 9.99
C LYS A 241 -26.58 14.09 10.95
N THR A 242 -25.33 13.73 10.70
CA THR A 242 -24.19 14.15 11.52
C THR A 242 -24.03 15.66 11.52
N LEU A 243 -24.17 16.29 10.35
CA LEU A 243 -24.11 17.75 10.21
C LEU A 243 -25.26 18.44 10.98
N ARG A 244 -26.48 17.89 10.95
CA ARG A 244 -27.61 18.40 11.73
C ARG A 244 -27.36 18.28 13.24
N LEU A 245 -26.84 17.14 13.72
CA LEU A 245 -26.49 16.95 15.13
C LEU A 245 -25.41 17.93 15.57
N MET A 246 -24.36 18.11 14.76
CA MET A 246 -23.30 19.08 15.01
C MET A 246 -23.87 20.51 15.10
N GLN A 247 -24.76 20.88 14.18
CA GLN A 247 -25.42 22.19 14.19
C GLN A 247 -26.33 22.38 15.42
N GLN A 248 -27.04 21.34 15.86
CA GLN A 248 -27.85 21.36 17.08
C GLN A 248 -26.97 21.56 18.32
N HIS A 249 -25.86 20.82 18.43
CA HIS A 249 -24.92 20.96 19.55
C HIS A 249 -24.30 22.37 19.58
N ALA A 250 -23.92 22.92 18.42
CA ALA A 250 -23.41 24.29 18.33
C ALA A 250 -24.46 25.33 18.82
N ARG A 251 -25.74 25.14 18.48
CA ARG A 251 -26.83 26.00 18.97
C ARG A 251 -27.00 25.89 20.48
N GLN A 252 -26.95 24.68 21.03
CA GLN A 252 -27.02 24.46 22.48
C GLN A 252 -25.85 25.13 23.22
N GLN A 253 -24.62 24.99 22.71
CA GLN A 253 -23.46 25.67 23.29
C GLN A 253 -23.61 27.20 23.23
N ALA A 254 -24.13 27.74 22.13
CA ALA A 254 -24.38 29.17 22.02
C ALA A 254 -25.46 29.66 23.02
N GLN A 255 -26.51 28.87 23.25
CA GLN A 255 -27.53 29.17 24.26
C GLN A 255 -26.93 29.17 25.67
N GLN A 256 -26.17 28.14 26.03
CA GLN A 256 -25.50 28.06 27.34
C GLN A 256 -24.54 29.24 27.58
N ARG A 257 -23.83 29.70 26.54
CA ARG A 257 -22.98 30.89 26.64
C ARG A 257 -23.79 32.15 26.95
N ARG A 258 -24.91 32.36 26.24
CA ARG A 258 -25.80 33.51 26.48
C ARG A 258 -26.40 33.49 27.88
N GLU A 259 -26.82 32.33 28.36
CA GLU A 259 -27.34 32.17 29.73
C GLU A 259 -26.27 32.49 30.78
N ARG A 260 -25.04 32.02 30.59
CA ARG A 260 -23.91 32.34 31.48
C ARG A 260 -23.57 33.83 31.46
N GLU A 261 -23.56 34.45 30.28
CA GLU A 261 -23.31 35.89 30.14
C GLU A 261 -24.41 36.72 30.82
N GLN A 262 -25.68 36.35 30.66
CA GLN A 262 -26.81 36.99 31.35
C GLN A 262 -26.70 36.83 32.86
N ALA A 263 -26.46 35.61 33.36
CA ALA A 263 -26.29 35.36 34.79
C ALA A 263 -25.10 36.16 35.38
N GLN A 264 -24.00 36.31 34.63
CA GLN A 264 -22.88 37.15 35.05
C GLN A 264 -23.23 38.63 35.05
N ALA A 265 -23.99 39.11 34.06
CA ALA A 265 -24.46 40.49 34.01
C ALA A 265 -25.39 40.80 35.20
N ASP A 266 -26.33 39.90 35.50
CA ASP A 266 -27.25 40.03 36.63
C ASP A 266 -26.51 40.00 37.97
N ALA A 267 -25.55 39.08 38.14
CA ALA A 267 -24.71 39.02 39.34
C ALA A 267 -23.90 40.31 39.55
N ARG A 268 -23.38 40.91 38.47
CA ARG A 268 -22.70 42.21 38.51
C ARG A 268 -23.65 43.36 38.83
N ALA A 269 -24.86 43.35 38.29
CA ALA A 269 -25.88 44.36 38.59
C ALA A 269 -26.29 44.29 40.08
N GLN A 270 -26.51 43.09 40.61
CA GLN A 270 -26.84 42.87 42.02
C GLN A 270 -25.69 43.28 42.95
N SER A 271 -24.44 42.97 42.61
CA SER A 271 -23.29 43.37 43.43
C SER A 271 -23.11 44.89 43.46
N GLN A 272 -23.31 45.57 42.32
CA GLN A 272 -23.31 47.03 42.26
C GLN A 272 -24.46 47.65 43.06
N ALA A 273 -25.66 47.06 43.02
CA ALA A 273 -26.80 47.52 43.80
C ALA A 273 -26.53 47.40 45.31
N ARG A 274 -25.96 46.28 45.77
CA ARG A 274 -25.55 46.09 47.18
C ARG A 274 -24.46 47.07 47.60
N ALA A 275 -23.42 47.23 46.79
CA ALA A 275 -22.35 48.19 47.08
C ALA A 275 -22.87 49.64 47.20
N ARG A 276 -23.87 50.02 46.40
CA ARG A 276 -24.53 51.34 46.52
C ARG A 276 -25.36 51.46 47.81
N ALA A 277 -26.06 50.41 48.21
CA ALA A 277 -26.81 50.39 49.47
C ALA A 277 -25.85 50.52 50.68
N ASP A 278 -24.78 49.71 50.71
CA ASP A 278 -23.77 49.76 51.77
C ASP A 278 -23.08 51.14 51.85
N ALA A 279 -22.80 51.76 50.69
CA ALA A 279 -22.24 53.11 50.64
C ALA A 279 -23.20 54.18 51.19
N GLN A 280 -24.52 54.05 50.93
CA GLN A 280 -25.53 54.95 51.48
C GLN A 280 -25.66 54.79 53.00
N ASP A 281 -25.64 53.56 53.50
CA ASP A 281 -25.70 53.29 54.94
C ASP A 281 -24.43 53.79 55.66
N ALA A 282 -23.25 53.56 55.11
CA ALA A 282 -22.00 54.11 55.63
C ALA A 282 -22.01 55.64 55.65
N ALA A 283 -22.55 56.29 54.61
CA ALA A 283 -22.70 57.74 54.56
C ALA A 283 -23.66 58.25 55.66
N ARG A 284 -24.77 57.54 55.93
CA ARG A 284 -25.70 57.87 57.01
C ARG A 284 -25.05 57.75 58.39
N VAL A 285 -24.30 56.68 58.64
CA VAL A 285 -23.57 56.48 59.90
C VAL A 285 -22.56 57.60 60.13
N ARG A 286 -21.73 57.93 59.12
CA ARG A 286 -20.76 59.04 59.21
C ARG A 286 -21.43 60.39 59.46
N ALA A 287 -22.58 60.64 58.81
CA ALA A 287 -23.35 61.86 59.04
C ALA A 287 -23.89 61.95 60.49
N GLN A 288 -24.37 60.84 61.06
CA GLN A 288 -24.82 60.78 62.45
C GLN A 288 -23.65 60.98 63.44
N GLU A 289 -22.50 60.36 63.20
CA GLU A 289 -21.31 60.53 64.02
C GLU A 289 -20.80 61.97 63.99
N ALA A 290 -20.76 62.59 62.80
CA ALA A 290 -20.39 63.99 62.67
C ALA A 290 -21.37 64.93 63.40
N ALA A 291 -22.68 64.64 63.34
CA ALA A 291 -23.69 65.39 64.09
C ALA A 291 -23.49 65.25 65.61
N ARG A 292 -23.22 64.03 66.11
CA ARG A 292 -22.91 63.78 67.53
C ARG A 292 -21.62 64.48 67.98
N ALA A 293 -20.58 64.48 67.14
CA ALA A 293 -19.33 65.17 67.42
C ALA A 293 -19.54 66.70 67.52
N LYS A 294 -20.30 67.30 66.61
CA LYS A 294 -20.68 68.71 66.67
C LYS A 294 -21.48 69.04 67.94
N ALA A 295 -22.45 68.19 68.31
CA ALA A 295 -23.22 68.37 69.53
C ALA A 295 -22.33 68.33 70.80
N ARG A 296 -21.40 67.37 70.88
CA ARG A 296 -20.43 67.29 71.99
C ARG A 296 -19.51 68.51 72.05
N ALA A 297 -19.03 68.99 70.90
CA ALA A 297 -18.21 70.18 70.82
C ALA A 297 -18.96 71.43 71.32
N GLN A 298 -20.25 71.58 70.99
CA GLN A 298 -21.09 72.68 71.50
C GLN A 298 -21.27 72.60 73.03
N VAL A 299 -21.52 71.41 73.58
CA VAL A 299 -21.64 71.21 75.03
C VAL A 299 -20.32 71.54 75.74
N GLN A 300 -19.18 71.11 75.20
CA GLN A 300 -17.86 71.45 75.76
C GLN A 300 -17.57 72.95 75.69
N ALA A 301 -17.89 73.60 74.58
CA ALA A 301 -17.74 75.04 74.44
C ALA A 301 -18.59 75.82 75.45
N GLN A 302 -19.85 75.42 75.67
CA GLN A 302 -20.69 76.02 76.71
C GLN A 302 -20.15 75.77 78.13
N ALA A 303 -19.67 74.55 78.41
CA ALA A 303 -19.07 74.23 79.71
C ALA A 303 -17.80 75.05 79.98
N GLN A 304 -16.93 75.23 78.98
CA GLN A 304 -15.75 76.10 79.09
C GLN A 304 -16.14 77.57 79.30
N ALA A 305 -17.15 78.07 78.58
CA ALA A 305 -17.66 79.42 78.77
C ALA A 305 -18.19 79.64 80.20
N GLN A 306 -18.92 78.68 80.76
CA GLN A 306 -19.38 78.73 82.16
C GLN A 306 -18.21 78.65 83.15
N ALA A 307 -17.23 77.77 82.91
CA ALA A 307 -16.05 77.64 83.77
C ALA A 307 -15.21 78.93 83.75
N GLN A 308 -15.04 79.57 82.60
CA GLN A 308 -14.38 80.88 82.49
C GLN A 308 -15.16 81.97 83.21
N ALA A 309 -16.49 82.01 83.09
CA ALA A 309 -17.33 82.95 83.83
C ALA A 309 -17.20 82.77 85.35
N GLN A 310 -17.19 81.52 85.84
CA GLN A 310 -16.95 81.23 87.26
C GLN A 310 -15.54 81.58 87.71
N ALA A 311 -14.52 81.27 86.90
CA ALA A 311 -13.13 81.62 87.19
C ALA A 311 -12.92 83.13 87.24
N GLN A 312 -13.55 83.89 86.33
CA GLN A 312 -13.54 85.36 86.39
C GLN A 312 -14.26 85.88 87.64
N ALA A 313 -15.40 85.30 88.02
CA ALA A 313 -16.08 85.66 89.26
C ALA A 313 -15.22 85.39 90.51
N GLN A 314 -14.53 84.23 90.56
CA GLN A 314 -13.59 83.90 91.63
C GLN A 314 -12.35 84.78 91.61
N ALA A 315 -11.80 85.09 90.43
CA ALA A 315 -10.65 85.97 90.29
C ALA A 315 -11.01 87.41 90.70
N GLN A 316 -12.21 87.90 90.41
CA GLN A 316 -12.70 89.17 90.94
C GLN A 316 -12.88 89.11 92.46
N ALA A 317 -13.36 88.00 93.02
CA ALA A 317 -13.43 87.80 94.46
C ALA A 317 -12.04 87.73 95.13
N GLN A 318 -11.08 87.04 94.53
CA GLN A 318 -9.69 86.98 95.00
C GLN A 318 -8.93 88.28 94.79
N ALA A 319 -9.20 89.04 93.72
CA ALA A 319 -8.65 90.37 93.52
C ALA A 319 -9.16 91.35 94.59
N ARG A 320 -10.44 91.22 95.01
CA ARG A 320 -10.95 91.92 96.19
C ARG A 320 -10.24 91.51 97.47
N LEU A 321 -9.90 90.23 97.63
CA LEU A 321 -9.14 89.74 98.80
C LEU A 321 -7.65 90.13 98.75
N ARG A 322 -7.03 90.23 97.57
CA ARG A 322 -5.63 90.64 97.38
C ARG A 322 -5.42 92.15 97.39
N ALA A 323 -6.47 92.95 97.23
CA ALA A 323 -6.42 94.39 97.48
C ALA A 323 -6.14 94.75 98.97
N ALA A 324 -6.01 93.76 99.85
CA ALA A 324 -5.68 93.92 101.27
C ALA A 324 -4.27 93.44 101.67
N ALA A 325 -3.37 93.13 100.73
CA ALA A 325 -2.02 92.64 101.06
C ALA A 325 -0.90 93.47 100.40
N PRO A 326 0.05 94.03 101.18
CA PRO A 326 1.15 94.84 100.66
C PRO A 326 2.30 93.98 100.10
N THR A 327 2.87 94.51 99.02
CA THR A 327 4.07 94.06 98.27
C THR A 327 5.33 93.92 99.12
N PRO A 328 6.27 93.05 98.71
CA PRO A 328 7.60 93.56 98.38
C PRO A 328 8.23 93.00 97.09
N SER A 329 9.14 93.82 96.58
CA SER A 329 10.05 93.74 95.43
C SER A 329 11.21 92.74 95.59
N PHE A 330 11.84 92.29 94.47
CA PHE A 330 13.30 92.37 94.17
C PHE A 330 13.71 91.62 92.86
N GLN A 331 14.51 92.30 92.01
CA GLN A 331 15.69 91.92 91.15
C GLN A 331 15.84 90.47 90.57
N THR A 332 16.42 90.09 89.40
CA THR A 332 17.27 90.66 88.30
C THR A 332 17.45 89.61 87.15
N LEU A 333 17.85 90.08 85.96
CA LEU A 333 18.30 89.52 84.63
C LEU A 333 19.28 88.27 84.58
N PRO A 334 19.88 87.84 83.41
CA PRO A 334 19.33 87.23 82.18
C PRO A 334 20.16 86.00 81.62
N GLY A 335 19.65 85.26 80.61
CA GLY A 335 20.47 84.71 79.51
C GLY A 335 20.63 83.18 79.30
N LEU A 336 20.73 82.85 77.99
CA LEU A 336 21.36 81.70 77.31
C LEU A 336 20.50 80.60 76.66
N ALA A 337 20.82 80.39 75.39
CA ALA A 337 20.26 79.51 74.37
C ALA A 337 20.84 78.08 74.41
N ARG A 338 20.11 77.09 73.87
CA ARG A 338 20.70 75.89 73.24
C ARG A 338 19.66 75.07 72.42
N ALA A 339 19.90 74.93 71.11
CA ALA A 339 19.53 73.76 70.30
C ALA A 339 20.63 72.66 70.51
N PRO A 340 20.51 71.36 70.14
CA PRO A 340 20.28 70.93 68.74
C PRO A 340 19.64 69.51 68.51
N SER A 341 19.47 69.18 67.22
CA SER A 341 19.63 67.88 66.51
C SER A 341 19.01 66.55 67.00
N ASP A 342 18.28 65.88 66.08
CA ASP A 342 18.53 64.52 65.51
C ASP A 342 17.28 64.10 64.71
N GLY A 343 17.25 63.38 63.59
CA GLY A 343 18.21 62.68 62.71
C GLY A 343 17.33 61.85 61.76
N ALA A 344 17.23 62.20 60.48
CA ALA A 344 17.72 61.42 59.34
C ALA A 344 17.59 59.87 59.46
N ALA A 345 16.70 59.26 58.66
CA ALA A 345 16.96 57.97 57.98
C ALA A 345 15.82 57.54 57.03
N ALA A 346 16.08 57.72 55.74
CA ALA A 346 15.70 56.83 54.63
C ALA A 346 16.96 56.76 53.73
N PRO A 347 17.11 55.89 52.70
CA PRO A 347 16.35 54.71 52.29
C PRO A 347 17.24 53.49 51.86
N SER A 348 16.60 52.46 51.32
CA SER A 348 17.05 51.64 50.16
C SER A 348 17.85 50.33 50.33
N SER A 349 17.42 49.38 49.48
CA SER A 349 18.19 48.38 48.72
C SER A 349 18.41 47.00 49.34
N VAL A 350 17.85 45.95 48.70
CA VAL A 350 18.61 44.77 48.22
C VAL A 350 17.89 44.16 47.00
N ARG A 351 18.48 44.34 45.81
CA ARG A 351 18.33 43.46 44.63
C ARG A 351 19.54 42.52 44.64
N ILE A 352 19.34 41.21 44.51
CA ILE A 352 20.41 40.26 44.23
C ILE A 352 20.25 39.74 42.80
N ALA A 353 21.36 39.83 42.07
CA ALA A 353 21.54 39.45 40.69
C ALA A 353 22.11 38.03 40.56
N GLN A 354 22.00 37.54 39.33
CA GLN A 354 22.46 36.32 38.68
C GLN A 354 23.95 35.94 38.86
N SER A 355 24.25 34.65 38.65
CA SER A 355 25.41 34.08 37.90
C SER A 355 25.54 32.54 38.14
N PRO A 356 26.37 31.75 37.40
CA PRO A 356 26.69 31.78 35.96
C PRO A 356 26.83 30.38 35.26
N LEU A 357 27.04 30.47 33.93
CA LEU A 357 27.70 29.59 32.95
C LEU A 357 28.54 28.38 33.46
N ALA A 358 28.37 27.23 32.78
CA ALA A 358 29.24 26.05 32.84
C ALA A 358 29.91 25.75 31.49
N ALA A 359 31.18 25.36 31.56
CA ALA A 359 32.15 25.24 30.47
C ALA A 359 32.13 23.89 29.72
N ALA A 360 32.53 23.92 28.46
CA ALA A 360 32.70 22.78 27.56
C ALA A 360 34.12 22.18 27.64
N GLY A 361 34.23 20.85 27.63
CA GLY A 361 35.49 20.11 27.51
C GLY A 361 35.73 19.56 26.09
N PRO A 362 36.99 19.19 25.73
CA PRO A 362 37.38 18.75 24.40
C PRO A 362 37.05 17.26 24.11
N PRO A 363 36.82 16.87 22.84
CA PRO A 363 36.47 15.49 22.45
C PRO A 363 37.69 14.57 22.24
N ALA A 364 37.52 13.29 22.58
CA ALA A 364 38.50 12.21 22.42
C ALA A 364 38.54 11.65 20.96
N PRO A 365 39.66 11.03 20.53
CA PRO A 365 39.80 10.46 19.18
C PRO A 365 39.12 9.07 19.03
N PRO A 366 38.64 8.71 17.81
CA PRO A 366 37.96 7.43 17.57
C PRO A 366 38.92 6.23 17.34
N PRO A 367 38.51 5.00 17.71
CA PRO A 367 39.26 3.77 17.44
C PRO A 367 39.11 3.24 15.99
N ALA A 368 40.10 2.45 15.55
CA ALA A 368 40.21 1.87 14.20
C ALA A 368 39.15 0.79 13.89
N PRO A 369 38.78 0.59 12.60
CA PRO A 369 37.69 -0.31 12.20
C PRO A 369 38.11 -1.78 12.17
N VAL A 370 37.25 -2.63 12.75
CA VAL A 370 37.27 -4.09 12.66
C VAL A 370 36.27 -4.53 11.58
N SER A 371 36.68 -5.41 10.66
CA SER A 371 35.83 -5.93 9.59
C SER A 371 34.79 -6.90 10.12
N GLY A 372 33.53 -6.75 9.67
CA GLY A 372 32.51 -7.80 9.77
C GLY A 372 31.26 -7.49 10.60
N THR A 373 30.77 -6.25 10.64
CA THR A 373 29.36 -5.84 10.83
C THR A 373 29.34 -4.31 10.85
N SER A 374 28.41 -3.67 10.15
CA SER A 374 28.35 -2.20 10.07
C SER A 374 27.96 -1.63 11.45
N GLY A 375 28.96 -1.28 12.25
CA GLY A 375 28.84 -0.51 13.49
C GLY A 375 28.51 0.96 13.17
N ALA A 376 27.30 1.20 12.70
CA ALA A 376 26.73 2.52 12.49
C ALA A 376 26.27 3.12 13.82
N GLY A 377 26.54 4.40 14.06
CA GLY A 377 25.98 5.12 15.21
C GLY A 377 24.46 5.14 15.15
N ILE A 378 23.81 4.42 16.07
CA ILE A 378 22.35 4.34 16.14
C ILE A 378 21.85 5.53 16.95
N ARG A 379 21.00 6.38 16.35
CA ARG A 379 20.25 7.41 17.08
C ARG A 379 18.76 7.11 16.93
N ILE A 380 18.16 6.59 17.99
CA ILE A 380 16.71 6.37 18.07
C ILE A 380 16.07 7.74 18.34
N ALA A 381 15.45 8.33 17.32
CA ALA A 381 14.94 9.70 17.38
C ALA A 381 13.65 9.84 18.20
N SER A 382 12.82 8.78 18.29
CA SER A 382 11.73 8.63 19.26
C SER A 382 10.91 7.38 18.91
N VAL A 383 10.53 6.61 19.94
CA VAL A 383 9.49 5.58 19.85
C VAL A 383 8.28 6.12 20.60
N GLN A 384 7.21 6.45 19.88
CA GLN A 384 5.99 6.97 20.48
C GLN A 384 5.01 5.81 20.66
N ARG A 385 5.03 5.19 21.85
CA ARG A 385 3.99 4.25 22.22
C ARG A 385 2.70 5.01 22.47
N ASP A 386 1.61 4.58 21.83
CA ASP A 386 0.27 4.89 22.32
C ASP A 386 0.05 4.04 23.60
N PRO A 387 -0.06 4.64 24.79
CA PRO A 387 0.01 3.93 26.07
C PRO A 387 -1.23 3.07 26.41
N GLY A 388 -2.04 2.68 25.43
CA GLY A 388 -3.35 2.03 25.65
C GLY A 388 -3.58 0.69 24.96
N GLU A 389 -2.79 0.32 23.96
CA GLU A 389 -2.96 -0.94 23.22
C GLU A 389 -1.63 -1.66 23.20
N GLY A 390 -1.56 -2.86 23.77
CA GLY A 390 -0.38 -3.73 23.67
C GLY A 390 -0.12 -4.12 22.21
N GLN A 391 0.48 -3.21 21.46
CA GLN A 391 0.89 -3.32 20.06
C GLN A 391 2.23 -2.58 19.93
N PRO A 392 3.08 -2.91 18.94
CA PRO A 392 4.42 -2.31 18.84
C PRO A 392 4.34 -0.81 18.50
N GLY A 393 3.21 -0.37 17.95
CA GLY A 393 2.84 1.03 17.75
C GLY A 393 3.52 1.68 16.55
N ARG A 394 3.58 3.01 16.59
CA ARG A 394 4.23 3.85 15.58
C ARG A 394 5.59 4.33 16.08
N GLY A 395 6.56 4.43 15.18
CA GLY A 395 7.89 4.91 15.55
C GLY A 395 8.75 5.27 14.37
N SER A 396 9.91 5.85 14.67
CA SER A 396 10.93 6.13 13.66
C SER A 396 12.33 5.88 14.21
N MET A 397 13.23 5.41 13.36
CA MET A 397 14.64 5.19 13.70
C MET A 397 15.53 5.64 12.55
N ARG A 398 16.68 6.21 12.89
CA ARG A 398 17.69 6.65 11.92
C ARG A 398 19.04 5.98 12.21
N LYS A 399 19.66 5.47 11.16
CA LYS A 399 21.05 4.97 11.16
C LYS A 399 21.88 5.71 10.12
N GLU A 400 23.16 5.88 10.40
CA GLU A 400 24.10 6.63 9.54
C GLU A 400 25.33 5.78 9.20
N GLY A 401 25.91 5.99 8.02
CA GLY A 401 27.10 5.25 7.60
C GLY A 401 26.85 3.76 7.31
N LEU A 402 25.69 3.44 6.75
CA LEU A 402 25.33 2.08 6.34
C LEU A 402 25.98 1.74 4.99
N ARG A 403 26.29 0.46 4.77
CA ARG A 403 26.61 -0.06 3.43
C ARG A 403 25.54 -1.04 2.99
N VAL A 404 24.97 -0.81 1.81
CA VAL A 404 23.94 -1.67 1.22
C VAL A 404 24.42 -2.07 -0.17
N GLY A 405 24.83 -3.32 -0.34
CA GLY A 405 25.55 -3.75 -1.55
C GLY A 405 26.83 -2.94 -1.76
N GLY A 406 27.00 -2.38 -2.96
CA GLY A 406 28.12 -1.49 -3.29
C GLY A 406 27.92 -0.03 -2.85
N CYS A 407 26.78 0.30 -2.24
CA CYS A 407 26.35 1.66 -1.98
C CYS A 407 26.70 2.14 -0.56
N ALA A 408 27.33 3.31 -0.47
CA ALA A 408 27.54 4.01 0.79
C ALA A 408 26.32 4.88 1.13
N VAL A 409 25.53 4.43 2.09
CA VAL A 409 24.34 5.14 2.58
C VAL A 409 24.73 6.01 3.76
N ARG A 410 24.76 7.32 3.55
CA ARG A 410 25.12 8.33 4.55
C ARG A 410 24.12 8.34 5.71
N SER A 411 22.82 8.32 5.42
CA SER A 411 21.77 8.19 6.43
C SER A 411 20.57 7.44 5.88
N MET A 412 19.91 6.64 6.72
CA MET A 412 18.62 6.03 6.43
C MET A 412 17.69 6.24 7.62
N GLN A 413 16.50 6.76 7.36
CA GLN A 413 15.44 6.94 8.34
C GLN A 413 14.27 6.02 7.96
N VAL A 414 13.85 5.19 8.90
CA VAL A 414 12.74 4.26 8.76
C VAL A 414 11.63 4.71 9.69
N GLU A 415 10.42 4.84 9.16
CA GLU A 415 9.19 5.12 9.88
C GLU A 415 8.28 3.90 9.77
N TRP A 416 7.69 3.45 10.88
CA TRP A 416 6.82 2.29 10.90
C TRP A 416 5.50 2.57 11.64
N SER A 417 4.48 1.81 11.25
CA SER A 417 3.19 1.71 11.93
C SER A 417 2.81 0.24 11.99
N LEU A 418 3.00 -0.36 13.16
CA LEU A 418 2.68 -1.75 13.43
C LEU A 418 1.41 -1.78 14.29
N GLY A 419 0.35 -2.36 13.74
CA GLY A 419 -0.96 -2.36 14.38
C GLY A 419 -1.68 -3.70 14.29
N VAL A 420 -2.93 -3.72 14.73
CA VAL A 420 -3.85 -4.84 14.57
C VAL A 420 -5.13 -4.34 13.91
N LEU A 421 -5.54 -4.96 12.82
CA LEU A 421 -6.82 -4.69 12.15
C LEU A 421 -7.62 -5.98 12.09
N MET A 422 -8.81 -5.99 12.70
CA MET A 422 -9.69 -7.17 12.76
C MET A 422 -9.02 -8.42 13.36
N GLY A 423 -8.11 -8.23 14.32
CA GLY A 423 -7.37 -9.34 14.96
C GLY A 423 -6.16 -9.83 14.17
N GLU A 424 -5.88 -9.28 12.99
CA GLU A 424 -4.70 -9.58 12.20
C GLU A 424 -3.62 -8.51 12.35
N ALA A 425 -2.36 -8.93 12.39
CA ALA A 425 -1.22 -8.02 12.43
C ALA A 425 -1.15 -7.20 11.13
N THR A 426 -1.03 -5.88 11.26
CA THR A 426 -0.87 -4.97 10.12
C THR A 426 0.50 -4.31 10.15
N VAL A 427 1.15 -4.31 9.00
CA VAL A 427 2.51 -3.81 8.84
C VAL A 427 2.48 -2.70 7.81
N ALA A 428 2.83 -1.49 8.23
CA ALA A 428 3.08 -0.37 7.33
C ALA A 428 4.43 0.28 7.67
N GLY A 429 5.14 0.71 6.64
CA GLY A 429 6.41 1.40 6.83
C GLY A 429 6.77 2.25 5.62
N THR A 430 7.51 3.32 5.89
CA THR A 430 8.15 4.14 4.87
C THR A 430 9.61 4.34 5.26
N TYR A 431 10.46 4.60 4.29
CA TYR A 431 11.84 4.94 4.58
C TYR A 431 12.37 5.97 3.60
N THR A 432 13.29 6.80 4.08
CA THR A 432 14.07 7.73 3.28
C THR A 432 15.53 7.41 3.50
N TRP A 433 16.35 7.59 2.47
CA TRP A 433 17.78 7.38 2.59
C TRP A 433 18.54 8.44 1.79
N GLN A 434 19.75 8.74 2.24
CA GLN A 434 20.68 9.63 1.58
C GLN A 434 22.00 8.89 1.38
N GLY A 435 22.56 8.99 0.19
CA GLY A 435 23.87 8.44 -0.16
C GLY A 435 24.48 9.25 -1.30
N ASP A 436 25.48 8.68 -1.96
CA ASP A 436 26.09 9.32 -3.12
C ASP A 436 25.10 9.42 -4.29
N ALA A 437 25.23 10.45 -5.13
CA ALA A 437 24.25 10.75 -6.19
C ALA A 437 24.08 9.60 -7.21
N ASP A 438 25.15 8.85 -7.46
CA ASP A 438 25.16 7.71 -8.40
C ASP A 438 24.81 6.38 -7.74
N CYS A 439 24.60 6.37 -6.43
CA CYS A 439 24.26 5.17 -5.71
C CYS A 439 22.81 4.76 -6.01
N LYS A 440 22.63 3.51 -6.45
CA LYS A 440 21.32 2.86 -6.59
C LYS A 440 21.28 1.65 -5.66
N LEU A 441 20.39 1.69 -4.68
CA LEU A 441 20.13 0.52 -3.85
C LEU A 441 19.58 -0.63 -4.73
N PRO A 442 19.98 -1.89 -4.47
CA PRO A 442 19.42 -3.04 -5.17
C PRO A 442 17.89 -3.07 -5.05
N ILE A 443 17.18 -3.47 -6.11
CA ILE A 443 15.70 -3.58 -6.07
C ILE A 443 15.21 -4.63 -5.05
N SER A 444 16.08 -5.56 -4.67
CA SER A 444 15.86 -6.57 -3.62
C SER A 444 16.06 -6.03 -2.20
N THR A 445 16.31 -4.72 -2.02
CA THR A 445 16.54 -4.14 -0.70
C THR A 445 15.30 -4.32 0.19
N VAL A 446 15.48 -4.94 1.35
CA VAL A 446 14.46 -5.14 2.38
C VAL A 446 14.93 -4.49 3.68
N VAL A 447 14.02 -3.78 4.35
CA VAL A 447 14.28 -3.22 5.69
C VAL A 447 13.72 -4.19 6.72
N LEU A 448 14.58 -4.76 7.55
CA LEU A 448 14.20 -5.69 8.60
C LEU A 448 14.11 -4.94 9.94
N LEU A 449 12.94 -4.91 10.57
CA LEU A 449 12.73 -4.36 11.90
C LEU A 449 12.87 -5.46 12.95
N ARG A 450 13.68 -5.26 13.99
CA ARG A 450 13.77 -6.19 15.11
C ARG A 450 12.68 -5.88 16.13
N LEU A 451 11.86 -6.86 16.47
CA LEU A 451 10.90 -6.79 17.56
C LEU A 451 11.39 -7.67 18.71
N ASP A 452 11.55 -7.07 19.88
CA ASP A 452 11.89 -7.78 21.11
C ASP A 452 10.76 -7.58 22.14
N ALA A 453 10.44 -8.65 22.88
CA ALA A 453 9.50 -8.63 23.99
C ALA A 453 10.15 -9.25 25.25
N PRO A 454 9.86 -8.75 26.47
CA PRO A 454 10.47 -9.27 27.69
C PRO A 454 10.19 -10.76 27.89
N GLY A 455 11.24 -11.58 28.00
CA GLY A 455 11.12 -13.02 28.27
C GLY A 455 10.75 -13.90 27.06
N LEU A 456 10.61 -13.33 25.87
CA LEU A 456 10.29 -14.06 24.64
C LEU A 456 11.46 -13.93 23.63
N PRO A 457 11.67 -14.93 22.75
CA PRO A 457 12.62 -14.78 21.66
C PRO A 457 12.16 -13.68 20.70
N GLY A 458 13.00 -12.67 20.50
CA GLY A 458 12.75 -11.63 19.49
C GLY A 458 12.79 -12.18 18.07
N GLY A 459 12.29 -11.41 17.12
CA GLY A 459 12.31 -11.76 15.71
C GLY A 459 12.39 -10.54 14.80
N TRP A 460 12.69 -10.77 13.53
CA TRP A 460 12.74 -9.72 12.53
C TRP A 460 11.49 -9.74 11.66
N LEU A 461 10.93 -8.55 11.46
CA LEU A 461 9.82 -8.25 10.58
C LEU A 461 10.35 -7.59 9.31
N ALA A 462 10.02 -8.14 8.16
CA ALA A 462 10.39 -7.53 6.88
C ALA A 462 9.40 -6.42 6.48
N LEU A 463 9.94 -5.22 6.24
CA LEU A 463 9.31 -4.19 5.44
C LEU A 463 9.86 -4.32 4.01
N SER A 464 8.97 -4.53 3.04
CA SER A 464 9.33 -4.60 1.61
C SER A 464 8.79 -3.38 0.82
N PRO A 465 9.19 -2.15 1.18
CA PRO A 465 8.81 -0.96 0.44
C PRO A 465 9.42 -0.92 -0.97
N VAL A 466 8.80 -0.15 -1.86
CA VAL A 466 9.41 0.19 -3.16
C VAL A 466 10.68 1.00 -2.90
N VAL A 467 11.79 0.57 -3.50
CA VAL A 467 13.11 1.18 -3.32
C VAL A 467 13.17 2.57 -3.99
N PRO A 468 13.21 3.68 -3.22
CA PRO A 468 13.21 5.02 -3.78
C PRO A 468 14.62 5.44 -4.23
N ARG A 469 14.73 6.51 -5.02
CA ARG A 469 16.03 7.14 -5.28
C ARG A 469 16.56 7.82 -4.01
N ALA A 470 17.86 8.12 -3.97
CA ALA A 470 18.46 8.86 -2.87
C ALA A 470 17.71 10.19 -2.65
N GLY A 471 17.28 10.45 -1.42
CA GLY A 471 16.52 11.64 -1.02
C GLY A 471 14.99 11.52 -1.21
N GLU A 472 14.50 10.50 -1.92
CA GLU A 472 13.07 10.24 -2.07
C GLU A 472 12.53 9.35 -0.95
N ARG A 473 11.19 9.35 -0.77
CA ARG A 473 10.50 8.52 0.22
C ARG A 473 9.97 7.25 -0.46
N GLY A 474 10.40 6.11 0.06
CA GLY A 474 9.88 4.79 -0.32
C GLY A 474 8.63 4.48 0.49
N PHE A 475 7.64 3.87 -0.16
CA PHE A 475 6.39 3.50 0.48
C PHE A 475 6.23 1.97 0.42
N ASN A 476 5.83 1.38 1.54
CA ASN A 476 5.30 0.02 1.57
C ASN A 476 3.77 0.07 1.52
N VAL A 477 3.16 -0.82 0.75
CA VAL A 477 1.71 -1.04 0.81
C VAL A 477 1.44 -1.79 2.11
N THR A 478 0.47 -1.32 2.89
CA THR A 478 0.07 -1.98 4.13
C THR A 478 -0.32 -3.43 3.85
N GLY A 479 0.36 -4.37 4.50
CA GLY A 479 0.09 -5.80 4.36
C GLY A 479 -0.30 -6.44 5.70
N SER A 480 -1.11 -7.50 5.63
CA SER A 480 -1.41 -8.40 6.75
C SER A 480 -0.68 -9.73 6.55
N PRO A 481 0.62 -9.82 6.90
CA PRO A 481 1.31 -11.10 6.79
C PRO A 481 0.70 -12.13 7.76
N ALA A 482 0.67 -13.39 7.34
CA ALA A 482 0.23 -14.48 8.21
C ALA A 482 1.08 -14.52 9.50
N SER A 483 0.45 -14.78 10.65
CA SER A 483 1.13 -14.74 11.96
C SER A 483 2.35 -15.68 12.06
N SER A 484 2.33 -16.82 11.35
CA SER A 484 3.46 -17.77 11.28
C SER A 484 4.63 -17.29 10.43
N ALA A 485 4.43 -16.26 9.61
CA ALA A 485 5.45 -15.65 8.75
C ALA A 485 5.80 -14.22 9.19
N LEU A 486 5.21 -13.73 10.29
CA LEU A 486 5.30 -12.35 10.77
C LEU A 486 6.70 -12.01 11.29
N LEU A 487 7.28 -12.90 12.10
CA LEU A 487 8.57 -12.70 12.74
C LEU A 487 9.49 -13.88 12.44
N CYS A 488 10.61 -13.61 11.78
CA CYS A 488 11.57 -14.64 11.42
C CYS A 488 12.97 -14.35 11.93
N ARG A 489 13.76 -15.41 12.09
CA ARG A 489 15.19 -15.27 12.32
C ARG A 489 15.85 -14.86 11.00
N TYR A 490 16.84 -13.98 11.09
CA TYR A 490 17.68 -13.62 9.96
C TYR A 490 19.13 -13.78 10.38
N ASP A 491 19.89 -14.46 9.53
CA ASP A 491 21.33 -14.65 9.65
C ASP A 491 21.97 -14.12 8.37
N ASP A 492 22.76 -13.06 8.47
CA ASP A 492 23.39 -12.37 7.33
C ASP A 492 22.45 -12.17 6.12
N ALA A 493 21.31 -11.51 6.35
CA ALA A 493 20.25 -11.25 5.37
C ALA A 493 19.50 -12.49 4.83
N ARG A 494 19.88 -13.72 5.21
CA ARG A 494 19.12 -14.93 4.88
C ARG A 494 18.01 -15.15 5.89
N ARG A 495 16.79 -15.29 5.38
CA ARG A 495 15.63 -15.68 6.19
C ARG A 495 15.81 -17.11 6.69
N GLY A 496 15.87 -17.27 8.00
CA GLY A 496 15.83 -18.56 8.69
C GLY A 496 14.41 -18.90 9.17
N ASP A 497 14.33 -19.76 10.18
CA ASP A 497 13.06 -20.21 10.73
C ASP A 497 12.25 -19.05 11.32
N CYS A 498 10.94 -19.09 11.09
CA CYS A 498 10.01 -18.14 11.67
C CYS A 498 9.54 -18.59 13.05
N LEU A 499 9.22 -17.63 13.91
CA LEU A 499 8.60 -17.91 15.20
C LEU A 499 7.24 -18.58 14.95
N SER A 500 6.85 -19.51 15.83
CA SER A 500 5.51 -20.09 15.80
C SER A 500 4.45 -18.98 15.93
N ALA A 501 3.28 -19.18 15.33
CA ALA A 501 2.22 -18.16 15.30
C ALA A 501 1.85 -17.61 16.69
N ASP A 502 1.83 -18.44 17.73
CA ASP A 502 1.49 -18.02 19.10
C ASP A 502 2.57 -17.13 19.71
N VAL A 503 3.84 -17.56 19.68
CA VAL A 503 4.99 -16.74 20.12
C VAL A 503 5.07 -15.44 19.32
N ALA A 504 4.83 -15.47 18.00
CA ALA A 504 4.83 -14.27 17.18
C ALA A 504 3.71 -13.29 17.59
N ARG A 505 2.53 -13.78 17.97
CA ARG A 505 1.41 -12.97 18.48
C ARG A 505 1.72 -12.36 19.85
N ASP A 506 2.37 -13.12 20.73
CA ASP A 506 2.80 -12.63 22.05
C ASP A 506 3.90 -11.55 21.92
N VAL A 507 4.87 -11.75 21.02
CA VAL A 507 5.88 -10.73 20.71
C VAL A 507 5.25 -9.52 20.03
N TRP A 508 4.24 -9.71 19.16
CA TRP A 508 3.54 -8.58 18.55
C TRP A 508 2.78 -7.73 19.58
N THR A 509 2.14 -8.36 20.55
CA THR A 509 1.33 -7.66 21.54
C THR A 509 2.15 -7.05 22.69
N GLY A 510 3.24 -7.71 23.10
CA GLY A 510 4.10 -7.23 24.20
C GLY A 510 5.40 -6.54 23.75
N GLY A 511 5.73 -6.62 22.46
CA GLY A 511 7.03 -6.24 21.95
C GLY A 511 7.18 -4.77 21.58
N GLN A 512 8.43 -4.41 21.28
CA GLN A 512 8.79 -3.11 20.75
C GLN A 512 9.85 -3.25 19.66
N VAL A 513 9.83 -2.33 18.71
CA VAL A 513 10.90 -2.24 17.71
C VAL A 513 12.16 -1.73 18.41
N SER A 514 13.20 -2.58 18.45
CA SER A 514 14.46 -2.30 19.14
C SER A 514 15.58 -1.90 18.19
N ASP A 515 15.54 -2.37 16.94
CA ASP A 515 16.55 -2.08 15.93
C ASP A 515 15.99 -2.21 14.50
N PHE A 516 16.74 -1.77 13.49
CA PHE A 516 16.52 -2.16 12.10
C PHE A 516 17.82 -2.46 11.36
N VAL A 517 17.79 -3.39 10.41
CA VAL A 517 18.89 -3.66 9.47
C VAL A 517 18.38 -3.62 8.04
N VAL A 518 19.29 -3.39 7.09
CA VAL A 518 18.98 -3.35 5.67
C VAL A 518 19.65 -4.55 5.01
N ALA A 519 18.84 -5.40 4.38
CA ALA A 519 19.25 -6.60 3.66
C ALA A 519 18.99 -6.41 2.15
N TRP A 520 19.65 -7.20 1.28
CA TRP A 520 19.44 -7.15 -0.18
C TRP A 520 19.79 -8.46 -0.87
#